data_AF-A0A944MK02-F1
#
_entry.id   AF-A0A944MK02-F1
#
_cell.length_a   1.000
_cell.length_b   1.000
_cell.length_c   1.000
_cell.angle_alpha   90.00
_cell.angle_beta   90.00
_cell.angle_gamma   90.00
#
_symmetry.space_group_name_H-M   'P 1'
#
loop_
_entity.id
_entity.type
_entity.pdbx_description
1 polymer ?
#
loop_
_entity_poly.entity_id
_entity_poly.type
_entity_poly.pdbx_seq_one_letter_code
_entity_poly.pdbx_strand_id
1 'polypeptide(L)'
;MRHKRSLRLVPLLLVLLFIQQDRSIAETERSIALLPDSLGQWYKPANKRQVWLHTMFALRRELQAVDEYAAEQELALMRKWSERFVKHFRSLPEMVPEWRDEIELDEAMRLEAAADRGDFDKVASAVSRLQRNCRNCHREYRALAALRYRSPDFSAIGIDNAPESRKEYPAFMEGLSRTVNRIKIASEDMQWSRAAAASARLREDLHHLAASCRSCHKDELPRSRILGEASMRTLDELDSALAGEEPKETGRKLGEAAVVICARCHGLHRTLSDTRNFLFE
;
A
#
# COMPACT_ATOMS: atom_id res chain seq x y z
N MET A 1 -58.55 -52.08 -25.15
CA MET A 1 -57.60 -51.03 -25.60
C MET A 1 -56.30 -51.19 -24.82
N ARG A 2 -55.17 -51.32 -25.55
CA ARG A 2 -53.80 -51.53 -25.03
C ARG A 2 -53.25 -50.22 -24.44
N HIS A 3 -52.89 -50.19 -23.17
CA HIS A 3 -51.93 -49.18 -22.67
C HIS A 3 -50.52 -49.77 -22.68
N LYS A 4 -49.72 -49.28 -23.63
CA LYS A 4 -48.28 -49.52 -23.73
C LYS A 4 -47.54 -48.33 -23.13
N ARG A 5 -46.58 -48.65 -22.26
CA ARG A 5 -45.22 -48.07 -22.13
C ARG A 5 -45.08 -46.60 -21.71
N SER A 6 -44.46 -46.42 -20.54
CA SER A 6 -43.52 -45.32 -20.28
C SER A 6 -42.60 -45.68 -19.11
N LEU A 7 -41.65 -46.58 -19.36
CA LEU A 7 -40.61 -46.95 -18.40
C LEU A 7 -39.23 -46.80 -19.05
N ARG A 8 -38.78 -45.57 -19.34
CA ARG A 8 -37.38 -45.26 -19.75
C ARG A 8 -37.05 -43.77 -19.57
N LEU A 9 -36.93 -43.27 -18.35
CA LEU A 9 -36.33 -41.94 -18.11
C LEU A 9 -35.40 -41.87 -16.89
N VAL A 10 -35.02 -43.01 -16.30
CA VAL A 10 -34.12 -43.03 -15.13
C VAL A 10 -32.62 -43.09 -15.47
N PRO A 11 -32.11 -43.62 -16.61
CA PRO A 11 -30.66 -43.75 -16.76
C PRO A 11 -29.98 -42.45 -17.22
N LEU A 12 -30.72 -41.43 -17.68
CA LEU A 12 -30.12 -40.19 -18.19
C LEU A 12 -29.73 -39.21 -17.08
N LEU A 13 -30.40 -39.27 -15.92
CA LEU A 13 -30.12 -38.36 -14.81
C LEU A 13 -28.83 -38.71 -14.04
N LEU A 14 -28.42 -39.99 -14.06
CA LEU A 14 -27.19 -40.45 -13.41
C LEU A 14 -25.92 -40.10 -14.20
N VAL A 15 -25.98 -39.99 -15.53
CA VAL A 15 -24.82 -39.60 -16.36
C VAL A 15 -24.50 -38.11 -16.24
N LEU A 16 -25.51 -37.27 -16.00
CA LEU A 16 -25.32 -35.82 -15.81
C LEU A 16 -24.74 -35.45 -14.44
N LEU A 17 -24.85 -36.31 -13.42
CA LEU A 17 -24.23 -36.07 -12.12
C LEU A 17 -22.71 -36.35 -12.10
N PHE A 18 -22.19 -37.17 -13.04
CA PHE A 18 -20.76 -37.46 -13.12
C PHE A 18 -19.95 -36.44 -13.94
N ILE A 19 -20.58 -35.48 -14.62
CA ILE A 19 -19.89 -34.42 -15.39
C ILE A 19 -19.56 -33.20 -14.51
N GLN A 20 -19.94 -33.21 -13.22
CA GLN A 20 -19.65 -32.09 -12.30
C GLN A 20 -18.39 -32.29 -11.44
N GLN A 21 -17.64 -33.38 -11.61
CA GLN A 21 -16.36 -33.54 -10.94
C GLN A 21 -15.24 -32.91 -11.78
N ASP A 22 -14.48 -32.02 -11.13
CA ASP A 22 -13.23 -31.40 -11.59
C ASP A 22 -13.34 -30.26 -12.60
N ARG A 23 -14.09 -29.21 -12.24
CA ARG A 23 -13.54 -27.87 -12.43
C ARG A 23 -12.53 -27.62 -11.32
N SER A 24 -11.33 -28.16 -11.46
CA SER A 24 -10.19 -27.60 -10.75
C SER A 24 -10.14 -26.13 -11.15
N ILE A 25 -10.33 -25.23 -10.19
CA ILE A 25 -9.90 -23.86 -10.37
C ILE A 25 -8.38 -24.00 -10.53
N ALA A 26 -7.88 -23.87 -11.76
CA ALA A 26 -6.45 -23.79 -11.99
C ALA A 26 -5.95 -22.62 -11.14
N GLU A 27 -5.30 -22.93 -10.02
CA GLU A 27 -4.60 -21.95 -9.22
C GLU A 27 -3.56 -21.33 -10.14
N THR A 28 -3.85 -20.12 -10.62
CA THR A 28 -2.87 -19.36 -11.38
C THR A 28 -1.86 -18.85 -10.36
N GLU A 29 -0.79 -19.61 -10.17
CA GLU A 29 0.34 -19.19 -9.37
C GLU A 29 0.87 -17.86 -9.94
N ARG A 30 0.82 -16.81 -9.12
CA ARG A 30 1.38 -15.51 -9.48
C ARG A 30 2.76 -15.40 -8.85
N SER A 31 3.79 -15.48 -9.68
CA SER A 31 5.15 -15.18 -9.27
C SER A 31 5.31 -13.67 -9.02
N ILE A 32 6.02 -13.32 -7.95
CA ILE A 32 6.35 -11.94 -7.60
C ILE A 32 7.78 -11.68 -8.10
N ALA A 33 7.95 -10.62 -8.89
CA ALA A 33 9.27 -10.24 -9.39
C ALA A 33 10.18 -9.78 -8.23
N LEU A 34 11.41 -10.28 -8.19
CA LEU A 34 12.39 -9.80 -7.22
C LEU A 34 12.88 -8.41 -7.64
N LEU A 35 12.98 -7.51 -6.65
CA LEU A 35 13.60 -6.20 -6.87
C LEU A 35 15.11 -6.37 -6.89
N PRO A 36 15.83 -5.72 -7.83
CA PRO A 36 17.28 -5.69 -7.78
C PRO A 36 17.80 -4.99 -6.51
N ASP A 37 18.87 -5.51 -5.92
CA ASP A 37 19.50 -4.91 -4.73
C ASP A 37 20.07 -3.53 -5.03
N SER A 38 20.59 -3.32 -6.26
CA SER A 38 21.11 -2.03 -6.71
C SER A 38 20.07 -0.91 -6.65
N LEU A 39 18.77 -1.23 -6.68
CA LEU A 39 17.69 -0.26 -6.58
C LEU A 39 17.68 0.43 -5.22
N GLY A 40 18.03 -0.28 -4.14
CA GLY A 40 17.91 0.21 -2.76
C GLY A 40 18.76 1.45 -2.47
N GLN A 41 19.92 1.59 -3.13
CA GLN A 41 20.82 2.73 -2.95
C GLN A 41 20.20 4.07 -3.37
N TRP A 42 19.13 4.05 -4.16
CA TRP A 42 18.44 5.24 -4.66
C TRP A 42 17.26 5.70 -3.79
N TYR A 43 16.98 4.97 -2.71
CA TYR A 43 15.93 5.28 -1.75
C TYR A 43 16.53 5.70 -0.41
N LYS A 44 15.69 6.24 0.47
CA LYS A 44 16.11 6.54 1.84
C LYS A 44 16.34 5.23 2.61
N PRO A 45 17.31 5.19 3.54
CA PRO A 45 18.13 6.31 4.02
C PRO A 45 19.35 6.65 3.14
N ALA A 46 19.79 5.74 2.25
CA ALA A 46 21.01 5.90 1.44
C ALA A 46 20.99 7.15 0.55
N ASN A 47 19.87 7.42 -0.13
CA ASN A 47 19.70 8.58 -1.01
C ASN A 47 18.72 9.60 -0.44
N LYS A 48 19.25 10.61 0.27
CA LYS A 48 18.43 11.70 0.83
C LYS A 48 17.75 12.55 -0.25
N ARG A 49 18.35 12.66 -1.43
CA ARG A 49 17.89 13.50 -2.55
C ARG A 49 16.82 12.84 -3.43
N GLN A 50 16.51 11.56 -3.20
CA GLN A 50 15.54 10.77 -3.97
C GLN A 50 15.79 10.82 -5.49
N VAL A 51 17.06 10.67 -5.91
CA VAL A 51 17.48 10.83 -7.30
C VAL A 51 16.64 9.97 -8.26
N TRP A 52 16.41 8.70 -7.93
CA TRP A 52 15.55 7.82 -8.74
C TRP A 52 14.15 8.38 -8.96
N LEU A 53 13.50 8.88 -7.91
CA LEU A 53 12.16 9.46 -8.02
C LEU A 53 12.16 10.72 -8.90
N HIS A 54 13.17 11.56 -8.78
CA HIS A 54 13.33 12.73 -9.64
C HIS A 54 13.57 12.34 -11.10
N THR A 55 14.37 11.31 -11.37
CA THR A 55 14.56 10.77 -12.73
C THR A 55 13.23 10.28 -13.30
N MET A 56 12.44 9.51 -12.55
CA MET A 56 11.11 9.06 -12.99
C MET A 56 10.16 10.22 -13.29
N PHE A 57 10.18 11.28 -12.48
CA PHE A 57 9.39 12.49 -12.74
C PHE A 57 9.88 13.29 -13.95
N ALA A 58 11.20 13.35 -14.17
CA ALA A 58 11.77 13.97 -15.36
C ALA A 58 11.33 13.23 -16.62
N LEU A 59 11.53 11.90 -16.67
CA LEU A 59 11.14 11.05 -17.78
C LEU A 59 9.66 11.19 -18.15
N ARG A 60 8.76 11.16 -17.14
CA ARG A 60 7.32 11.36 -17.38
C ARG A 60 7.03 12.68 -18.08
N ARG A 61 7.59 13.78 -17.56
CA ARG A 61 7.35 15.14 -18.07
C ARG A 61 7.99 15.34 -19.44
N GLU A 62 9.18 14.81 -19.64
CA GLU A 62 9.93 14.97 -20.88
C GLU A 62 9.26 14.18 -22.01
N LEU A 63 8.82 12.94 -21.76
CA LEU A 63 8.08 12.15 -22.75
C LEU A 63 6.72 12.77 -23.09
N GLN A 64 6.03 13.34 -22.08
CA GLN A 64 4.79 14.08 -22.31
C GLN A 64 5.03 15.32 -23.19
N ALA A 65 6.07 16.10 -22.91
CA ALA A 65 6.39 17.28 -23.71
C ALA A 65 6.74 16.91 -25.17
N VAL A 66 7.44 15.80 -25.39
CA VAL A 66 7.71 15.29 -26.74
C VAL A 66 6.40 14.98 -27.48
N ASP A 67 5.45 14.31 -26.82
CA ASP A 67 4.15 13.96 -27.39
C ASP A 67 3.33 15.22 -27.76
N GLU A 68 3.25 16.18 -26.83
CA GLU A 68 2.55 17.45 -27.01
C GLU A 68 3.14 18.26 -28.17
N TYR A 69 4.47 18.47 -28.18
CA TYR A 69 5.10 19.26 -29.24
C TYR A 69 5.18 18.54 -30.59
N ALA A 70 5.14 17.21 -30.61
CA ALA A 70 4.98 16.47 -31.85
C ALA A 70 3.58 16.70 -32.46
N ALA A 71 2.53 16.69 -31.63
CA ALA A 71 1.16 16.95 -32.07
C ALA A 71 0.96 18.40 -32.56
N GLU A 72 1.64 19.35 -31.93
CA GLU A 72 1.66 20.77 -32.32
C GLU A 72 2.61 21.07 -33.50
N GLN A 73 3.42 20.09 -33.93
CA GLN A 73 4.48 20.24 -34.93
C GLN A 73 5.56 21.28 -34.56
N GLU A 74 5.77 21.50 -33.26
CA GLU A 74 6.76 22.43 -32.70
C GLU A 74 8.17 21.79 -32.65
N LEU A 75 8.82 21.74 -33.81
CA LEU A 75 10.09 21.00 -34.03
C LEU A 75 11.18 21.32 -32.99
N ALA A 76 11.43 22.61 -32.72
CA ALA A 76 12.51 23.03 -31.84
C ALA A 76 12.29 22.57 -30.38
N LEU A 77 11.04 22.63 -29.91
CA LEU A 77 10.68 22.20 -28.56
C LEU A 77 10.66 20.67 -28.48
N MET A 78 10.07 19.99 -29.47
CA MET A 78 10.07 18.53 -29.56
C MET A 78 11.49 17.96 -29.49
N ARG A 79 12.43 18.51 -30.28
CA ARG A 79 13.85 18.08 -30.25
C ARG A 79 14.49 18.28 -28.88
N LYS A 80 14.37 19.49 -28.32
CA LYS A 80 14.90 19.81 -26.98
C LYS A 80 14.41 18.83 -25.91
N TRP A 81 13.13 18.49 -25.93
CA TRP A 81 12.55 17.58 -24.94
C TRP A 81 12.89 16.12 -25.22
N SER A 82 13.03 15.73 -26.49
CA SER A 82 13.51 14.40 -26.90
C SER A 82 14.93 14.14 -26.40
N GLU A 83 15.86 15.07 -26.65
CA GLU A 83 17.26 14.96 -26.17
C GLU A 83 17.32 14.78 -24.65
N ARG A 84 16.52 15.54 -23.90
CA ARG A 84 16.43 15.44 -22.44
C ARG A 84 15.88 14.09 -21.98
N PHE A 85 14.78 13.64 -22.59
CA PHE A 85 14.19 12.34 -22.29
C PHE A 85 15.21 11.23 -22.50
N VAL A 86 15.84 11.20 -23.68
CA VAL A 86 16.79 10.16 -24.08
C VAL A 86 18.00 10.14 -23.15
N LYS A 87 18.51 11.31 -22.77
CA LYS A 87 19.59 11.43 -21.77
C LYS A 87 19.22 10.75 -20.45
N HIS A 88 18.05 11.06 -19.88
CA HIS A 88 17.64 10.43 -18.63
C HIS A 88 17.33 8.93 -18.81
N PHE A 89 16.73 8.54 -19.93
CA PHE A 89 16.34 7.15 -20.17
C PHE A 89 17.56 6.24 -20.29
N ARG A 90 18.62 6.71 -20.95
CA ARG A 90 19.91 6.03 -21.06
C ARG A 90 20.63 5.86 -19.72
N SER A 91 20.33 6.69 -18.72
CA SER A 91 20.93 6.55 -17.39
C SER A 91 20.31 5.43 -16.55
N LEU A 92 19.12 4.92 -16.92
CA LEU A 92 18.42 3.91 -16.13
C LEU A 92 19.21 2.60 -15.95
N PRO A 93 19.85 2.02 -16.99
CA PRO A 93 20.71 0.85 -16.84
C PRO A 93 22.05 1.12 -16.16
N GLU A 94 22.41 2.38 -15.92
CA GLU A 94 23.55 2.74 -15.08
C GLU A 94 23.13 2.80 -13.60
N MET A 95 21.91 3.28 -13.35
CA MET A 95 21.33 3.34 -12.02
C MET A 95 20.96 1.95 -11.49
N VAL A 96 20.34 1.12 -12.33
CA VAL A 96 19.89 -0.24 -12.00
C VAL A 96 20.35 -1.18 -13.13
N PRO A 97 21.60 -1.67 -13.08
CA PRO A 97 22.19 -2.48 -14.15
C PRO A 97 21.40 -3.73 -14.53
N GLU A 98 20.71 -4.31 -13.56
CA GLU A 98 19.88 -5.52 -13.71
C GLU A 98 18.66 -5.30 -14.62
N TRP A 99 18.29 -4.05 -14.91
CA TRP A 99 17.19 -3.72 -15.81
C TRP A 99 17.63 -3.34 -17.22
N ARG A 100 18.91 -3.55 -17.56
CA ARG A 100 19.43 -3.24 -18.90
C ARG A 100 18.61 -3.87 -20.02
N ASP A 101 18.18 -5.13 -19.83
CA ASP A 101 17.43 -5.87 -20.84
C ASP A 101 15.92 -5.55 -20.80
N GLU A 102 15.43 -4.97 -19.70
CA GLU A 102 14.03 -4.52 -19.54
C GLU A 102 13.79 -3.14 -20.17
N ILE A 103 14.86 -2.39 -20.43
CA ILE A 103 14.81 -1.01 -20.91
C ILE A 103 15.05 -0.99 -22.42
N GLU A 104 14.05 -0.54 -23.18
CA GLU A 104 14.11 -0.46 -24.65
C GLU A 104 14.95 0.74 -25.14
N LEU A 105 16.27 0.71 -24.94
CA LEU A 105 17.19 1.78 -25.35
C LEU A 105 17.15 2.08 -26.85
N ASP A 106 16.98 1.05 -27.68
CA ASP A 106 16.84 1.19 -29.13
C ASP A 106 15.65 2.07 -29.51
N GLU A 107 14.56 2.01 -28.75
CA GLU A 107 13.38 2.82 -29.01
C GLU A 107 13.61 4.29 -28.62
N ALA A 108 14.38 4.54 -27.56
CA ALA A 108 14.82 5.89 -27.23
C ALA A 108 15.74 6.48 -28.32
N MET A 109 16.61 5.65 -28.92
CA MET A 109 17.44 6.08 -30.06
C MET A 109 16.60 6.38 -31.31
N ARG A 110 15.56 5.59 -31.57
CA ARG A 110 14.62 5.86 -32.68
C ARG A 110 13.87 7.16 -32.47
N LEU A 111 13.44 7.44 -31.24
CA LEU A 111 12.81 8.70 -30.89
C LEU A 111 13.73 9.89 -31.18
N GLU A 112 14.98 9.84 -30.69
CA GLU A 112 15.99 10.88 -30.92
C GLU A 112 16.17 11.15 -32.42
N ALA A 113 16.42 10.10 -33.20
CA ALA A 113 16.66 10.21 -34.62
C ALA A 113 15.44 10.70 -35.41
N ALA A 114 14.21 10.36 -34.97
CA ALA A 114 12.98 10.86 -35.57
C ALA A 114 12.78 12.35 -35.27
N ALA A 115 13.01 12.77 -34.02
CA ALA A 115 12.93 14.17 -33.63
C ALA A 115 13.95 15.03 -34.40
N ASP A 116 15.19 14.54 -34.56
CA ASP A 116 16.24 15.20 -35.34
C ASP A 116 15.91 15.37 -36.82
N ARG A 117 15.07 14.49 -37.38
CA ARG A 117 14.59 14.63 -38.77
C ARG A 117 13.29 15.41 -38.90
N GLY A 118 12.65 15.78 -37.80
CA GLY A 118 11.31 16.37 -37.81
C GLY A 118 10.23 15.42 -38.30
N ASP A 119 10.42 14.12 -38.08
CA ASP A 119 9.48 13.07 -38.50
C ASP A 119 8.45 12.84 -37.40
N PHE A 120 7.42 13.70 -37.36
CA PHE A 120 6.41 13.74 -36.30
C PHE A 120 5.65 12.40 -36.16
N ASP A 121 5.36 11.72 -37.26
CA ASP A 121 4.68 10.42 -37.25
C ASP A 121 5.54 9.34 -36.58
N LYS A 122 6.84 9.31 -36.90
CA LYS A 122 7.76 8.38 -36.23
C LYS A 122 7.99 8.73 -34.77
N VAL A 123 8.00 10.02 -34.41
CA VAL A 123 8.05 10.46 -33.02
C VAL A 123 6.85 9.93 -32.24
N ALA A 124 5.63 10.12 -32.75
CA ALA A 124 4.41 9.64 -32.10
C ALA A 124 4.41 8.11 -31.92
N SER A 125 4.86 7.37 -32.94
CA SER A 125 5.01 5.90 -32.86
C SER A 125 6.02 5.48 -31.79
N ALA A 126 7.17 6.17 -31.70
CA ALA A 126 8.20 5.87 -30.71
C ALA A 126 7.77 6.20 -29.29
N VAL A 127 7.11 7.35 -29.09
CA VAL A 127 6.49 7.72 -27.81
C VAL A 127 5.52 6.63 -27.35
N SER A 128 4.64 6.14 -28.24
CA SER A 128 3.68 5.08 -27.93
C SER A 128 4.35 3.78 -27.46
N ARG A 129 5.48 3.41 -28.07
CA ARG A 129 6.29 2.24 -27.69
C ARG A 129 6.96 2.44 -26.34
N LEU A 130 7.65 3.56 -26.13
CA LEU A 130 8.28 3.90 -24.86
C LEU A 130 7.27 3.95 -23.70
N GLN A 131 6.08 4.52 -23.93
CA GLN A 131 5.00 4.50 -22.94
C GLN A 131 4.57 3.07 -22.55
N ARG A 132 4.59 2.11 -23.49
CA ARG A 132 4.33 0.69 -23.17
C ARG A 132 5.46 0.11 -22.32
N ASN A 133 6.72 0.35 -22.68
CA ASN A 133 7.87 -0.08 -21.89
C ASN A 133 7.80 0.46 -20.44
N CYS A 134 7.55 1.76 -20.26
CA CYS A 134 7.36 2.37 -18.95
C CYS A 134 6.21 1.73 -18.15
N ARG A 135 5.08 1.41 -18.82
CA ARG A 135 3.94 0.77 -18.16
C ARG A 135 4.23 -0.67 -17.73
N ASN A 136 4.99 -1.43 -18.52
CA ASN A 136 5.35 -2.81 -18.19
C ASN A 136 6.26 -2.83 -16.95
N CYS A 137 7.36 -2.09 -16.97
CA CYS A 137 8.25 -1.96 -15.80
C CYS A 137 7.49 -1.46 -14.56
N HIS A 138 6.61 -0.45 -14.71
CA HIS A 138 5.81 0.02 -13.58
C HIS A 138 4.77 -0.97 -13.07
N ARG A 139 4.22 -1.83 -13.93
CA ARG A 139 3.27 -2.86 -13.52
C ARG A 139 3.94 -3.90 -12.65
N GLU A 140 5.17 -4.26 -13.00
CA GLU A 140 5.92 -5.32 -12.33
C GLU A 140 6.59 -4.84 -11.04
N TYR A 141 7.30 -3.71 -11.08
CA TYR A 141 8.21 -3.35 -10.00
C TYR A 141 7.74 -2.20 -9.12
N ARG A 142 6.87 -1.30 -9.60
CA ARG A 142 6.56 -0.04 -8.88
C ARG A 142 5.91 -0.27 -7.52
N ALA A 143 4.97 -1.21 -7.45
CA ALA A 143 4.26 -1.51 -6.20
C ALA A 143 5.21 -2.15 -5.18
N LEU A 144 6.05 -3.08 -5.63
CA LEU A 144 7.06 -3.74 -4.80
C LEU A 144 8.09 -2.74 -4.30
N ALA A 145 8.62 -1.87 -5.17
CA ALA A 145 9.59 -0.85 -4.79
C ALA A 145 9.00 0.15 -3.78
N ALA A 146 7.74 0.55 -3.95
CA ALA A 146 7.04 1.37 -2.97
C ALA A 146 6.90 0.64 -1.63
N LEU A 147 6.51 -0.64 -1.66
CA LEU A 147 6.36 -1.44 -0.46
C LEU A 147 7.68 -1.65 0.29
N ARG A 148 8.77 -1.97 -0.42
CA ARG A 148 10.09 -2.22 0.18
C ARG A 148 10.70 -0.96 0.79
N TYR A 149 10.63 0.15 0.05
CA TYR A 149 11.45 1.34 0.32
C TYR A 149 10.67 2.56 0.79
N ARG A 150 9.33 2.53 0.80
CA ARG A 150 8.48 3.66 1.21
C ARG A 150 7.41 3.30 2.24
N SER A 151 7.16 2.01 2.49
CA SER A 151 6.33 1.59 3.62
C SER A 151 7.04 1.85 4.94
N PRO A 152 6.28 2.09 6.03
CA PRO A 152 6.86 2.27 7.34
C PRO A 152 7.58 0.99 7.79
N ASP A 153 8.68 1.19 8.50
CA ASP A 153 9.39 0.14 9.23
C ASP A 153 9.38 0.54 10.71
N PHE A 154 8.66 -0.26 11.51
CA PHE A 154 8.46 0.00 12.93
C PHE A 154 9.54 -0.62 13.82
N SER A 155 10.47 -1.40 13.26
CA SER A 155 11.49 -2.14 14.04
C SER A 155 12.41 -1.22 14.85
N ALA A 156 12.63 0.01 14.38
CA ALA A 156 13.47 1.00 15.06
C ALA A 156 12.67 2.04 15.88
N ILE A 157 11.34 1.90 15.96
CA ILE A 157 10.48 2.85 16.67
C ILE A 157 10.26 2.37 18.10
N GLY A 158 10.63 3.22 19.06
CA GLY A 158 10.25 3.05 20.46
C GLY A 158 9.17 4.02 20.88
N ILE A 159 8.39 3.62 21.88
CA ILE A 159 7.34 4.41 22.52
C ILE A 159 7.67 4.59 23.99
N ASP A 160 7.83 5.84 24.40
CA ASP A 160 8.07 6.23 25.78
C ASP A 160 6.73 6.18 26.54
N ASN A 161 6.59 5.23 27.47
CA ASN A 161 5.36 4.96 28.23
C ASN A 161 5.41 5.45 29.68
N ALA A 162 6.59 5.86 30.13
CA ALA A 162 6.86 6.54 31.39
C ALA A 162 8.24 7.22 31.26
N PRO A 163 8.61 8.16 32.14
CA PRO A 163 9.90 8.87 32.08
C PRO A 163 11.14 7.97 31.97
N GLU A 164 11.04 6.70 32.36
CA GLU A 164 12.12 5.71 32.32
C GLU A 164 11.74 4.39 31.63
N SER A 165 10.58 4.31 30.96
CA SER A 165 10.14 3.06 30.30
C SER A 165 9.86 3.28 28.81
N ARG A 166 10.82 2.91 27.98
CA ARG A 166 10.66 2.82 26.53
C ARG A 166 10.31 1.38 26.15
N LYS A 167 9.26 1.19 25.35
CA LYS A 167 8.93 -0.11 24.75
C LYS A 167 9.13 -0.07 23.26
N GLU A 168 9.54 -1.20 22.70
CA GLU A 168 9.52 -1.40 21.25
C GLU A 168 8.09 -1.34 20.72
N TYR A 169 7.91 -0.75 19.54
CA TYR A 169 6.59 -0.52 18.94
C TYR A 169 5.72 -1.79 18.87
N PRO A 170 6.22 -2.97 18.41
CA PRO A 170 5.40 -4.18 18.37
C PRO A 170 4.87 -4.61 19.75
N ALA A 171 5.73 -4.58 20.77
CA ALA A 171 5.36 -4.94 22.13
C ALA A 171 4.35 -3.94 22.74
N PHE A 172 4.47 -2.65 22.38
CA PHE A 172 3.50 -1.64 22.79
C PHE A 172 2.13 -1.86 22.15
N MET A 173 2.08 -2.14 20.84
CA MET A 173 0.82 -2.42 20.12
C MET A 173 0.14 -3.71 20.64
N GLU A 174 0.92 -4.72 21.02
CA GLU A 174 0.39 -5.90 21.71
C GLU A 174 -0.23 -5.53 23.07
N GLY A 175 0.44 -4.67 23.83
CA GLY A 175 -0.08 -4.12 25.09
C GLY A 175 -1.42 -3.39 24.91
N LEU A 176 -1.52 -2.51 23.93
CA LEU A 176 -2.77 -1.81 23.56
C LEU A 176 -3.90 -2.79 23.25
N SER A 177 -3.64 -3.82 22.44
CA SER A 177 -4.62 -4.85 22.10
C SER A 177 -5.12 -5.59 23.35
N ARG A 178 -4.21 -5.94 24.27
CA ARG A 178 -4.58 -6.56 25.57
C ARG A 178 -5.41 -5.62 26.45
N THR A 179 -5.14 -4.31 26.44
CA THR A 179 -5.93 -3.31 27.18
C THR A 179 -7.35 -3.21 26.62
N VAL A 180 -7.52 -3.12 25.30
CA VAL A 180 -8.85 -3.12 24.64
C VAL A 180 -9.64 -4.38 25.00
N ASN A 181 -9.02 -5.56 24.88
CA ASN A 181 -9.66 -6.82 25.26
C ASN A 181 -10.01 -6.87 26.75
N ARG A 182 -9.19 -6.27 27.62
CA ARG A 182 -9.47 -6.22 29.05
C ARG A 182 -10.71 -5.39 29.39
N ILE A 183 -10.94 -4.27 28.69
CA ILE A 183 -12.18 -3.49 28.84
C ILE A 183 -13.37 -4.39 28.50
N LYS A 184 -13.32 -5.06 27.34
CA LYS A 184 -14.39 -5.95 26.88
C LYS A 184 -14.69 -7.07 27.87
N ILE A 185 -13.68 -7.87 28.21
CA ILE A 185 -13.81 -9.01 29.13
C ILE A 185 -14.35 -8.55 30.49
N ALA A 186 -13.73 -7.52 31.09
CA ALA A 186 -14.15 -7.04 32.40
C ALA A 186 -15.57 -6.47 32.40
N SER A 187 -16.00 -5.79 31.33
CA SER A 187 -17.38 -5.30 31.21
C SER A 187 -18.41 -6.42 31.03
N GLU A 188 -18.06 -7.50 30.32
CA GLU A 188 -18.93 -8.68 30.18
C GLU A 188 -19.05 -9.45 31.49
N ASP A 189 -17.97 -9.49 32.28
CA ASP A 189 -17.93 -10.11 33.60
C ASP A 189 -18.46 -9.19 34.73
N MET A 190 -19.02 -8.02 34.39
CA MET A 190 -19.53 -7.01 35.34
C MET A 190 -18.46 -6.50 36.35
N GLN A 191 -17.19 -6.59 35.99
CA GLN A 191 -16.05 -6.10 36.77
C GLN A 191 -15.76 -4.63 36.43
N TRP A 192 -16.71 -3.74 36.72
CA TRP A 192 -16.74 -2.35 36.26
C TRP A 192 -15.50 -1.54 36.65
N SER A 193 -15.04 -1.64 37.90
CA SER A 193 -13.82 -0.94 38.36
C SER A 193 -12.59 -1.36 37.55
N ARG A 194 -12.50 -2.63 37.15
CA ARG A 194 -11.41 -3.16 36.33
C ARG A 194 -11.51 -2.69 34.88
N ALA A 195 -12.73 -2.63 34.34
CA ALA A 195 -12.99 -2.11 33.00
C ALA A 195 -12.66 -0.61 32.92
N ALA A 196 -13.10 0.18 33.90
CA ALA A 196 -12.81 1.61 34.00
C ALA A 196 -11.29 1.88 34.12
N ALA A 197 -10.57 1.13 34.96
CA ALA A 197 -9.12 1.23 35.05
C ALA A 197 -8.41 0.89 33.72
N ALA A 198 -8.92 -0.10 32.97
CA ALA A 198 -8.40 -0.43 31.65
C ALA A 198 -8.71 0.67 30.61
N SER A 199 -9.88 1.32 30.69
CA SER A 199 -10.23 2.45 29.83
C SER A 199 -9.32 3.66 30.08
N ALA A 200 -9.11 4.03 31.35
CA ALA A 200 -8.16 5.08 31.73
C ALA A 200 -6.75 4.79 31.19
N ARG A 201 -6.29 3.54 31.32
CA ARG A 201 -5.02 3.09 30.77
C ARG A 201 -4.96 3.19 29.24
N LEU A 202 -6.04 2.83 28.55
CA LEU A 202 -6.11 2.97 27.09
C LEU A 202 -5.91 4.43 26.67
N ARG A 203 -6.54 5.38 27.35
CA ARG A 203 -6.38 6.82 27.05
C ARG A 203 -4.92 7.26 27.20
N GLU A 204 -4.26 6.87 28.28
CA GLU A 204 -2.84 7.13 28.50
C GLU A 204 -1.97 6.53 27.39
N ASP A 205 -2.14 5.24 27.10
CA ASP A 205 -1.38 4.56 26.04
C ASP A 205 -1.63 5.22 24.65
N LEU A 206 -2.85 5.68 24.35
CA LEU A 206 -3.12 6.42 23.12
C LEU A 206 -2.38 7.76 23.05
N HIS A 207 -2.16 8.45 24.17
CA HIS A 207 -1.34 9.65 24.20
C HIS A 207 0.13 9.35 23.88
N HIS A 208 0.68 8.27 24.43
CA HIS A 208 2.04 7.80 24.12
C HIS A 208 2.18 7.39 22.65
N LEU A 209 1.20 6.65 22.12
CA LEU A 209 1.17 6.29 20.69
C LEU A 209 1.12 7.53 19.80
N ALA A 210 0.30 8.51 20.14
CA ALA A 210 0.15 9.72 19.35
C ALA A 210 1.41 10.60 19.41
N ALA A 211 2.21 10.53 20.48
CA ALA A 211 3.50 11.20 20.56
C ALA A 211 4.54 10.57 19.63
N SER A 212 4.54 9.24 19.49
CA SER A 212 5.51 8.52 18.65
C SER A 212 5.32 8.76 17.14
N CYS A 213 4.16 9.27 16.72
CA CYS A 213 3.91 9.66 15.33
C CYS A 213 4.94 10.66 14.78
N ARG A 214 5.53 11.51 15.64
CA ARG A 214 6.55 12.49 15.24
C ARG A 214 7.85 11.87 14.76
N SER A 215 8.09 10.59 15.07
CA SER A 215 9.26 9.85 14.58
C SER A 215 9.25 9.71 13.05
N CYS A 216 8.07 9.79 12.41
CA CYS A 216 7.93 9.69 10.95
C CYS A 216 7.21 10.90 10.33
N HIS A 217 6.28 11.52 11.04
CA HIS A 217 5.48 12.63 10.54
C HIS A 217 5.95 13.97 11.08
N LYS A 218 5.90 15.00 10.22
CA LYS A 218 6.26 16.38 10.60
C LYS A 218 5.04 17.23 10.95
N ASP A 219 3.85 16.80 10.55
CA ASP A 219 2.58 17.48 10.79
C ASP A 219 1.80 16.84 11.94
N GLU A 220 0.82 17.57 12.48
CA GLU A 220 0.01 17.14 13.61
C GLU A 220 -1.17 16.22 13.22
N LEU A 221 -1.46 16.08 11.93
CA LEU A 221 -2.68 15.38 11.47
C LEU A 221 -2.73 13.92 11.95
N PRO A 222 -1.66 13.11 11.92
CA PRO A 222 -1.64 11.76 12.51
C PRO A 222 -1.97 11.76 14.00
N ARG A 223 -1.45 12.71 14.77
CA ARG A 223 -1.75 12.83 16.21
C ARG A 223 -3.24 13.13 16.42
N SER A 224 -3.82 14.04 15.65
CA SER A 224 -5.25 14.35 15.66
C SER A 224 -6.13 13.19 15.17
N ARG A 225 -5.61 12.19 14.44
CA ARG A 225 -6.39 10.97 14.12
C ARG A 225 -6.56 10.06 15.33
N ILE A 226 -5.63 10.12 16.29
CA ILE A 226 -5.70 9.35 17.54
C ILE A 226 -6.42 10.15 18.63
N LEU A 227 -6.06 11.44 18.78
CA LEU A 227 -6.50 12.31 19.89
C LEU A 227 -7.44 13.45 19.43
N GLY A 228 -8.05 13.32 18.26
CA GLY A 228 -8.97 14.33 17.74
C GLY A 228 -10.33 14.29 18.43
N GLU A 229 -11.15 15.31 18.17
CA GLU A 229 -12.46 15.49 18.82
C GLU A 229 -13.34 14.24 18.74
N ALA A 230 -13.45 13.62 17.55
CA ALA A 230 -14.24 12.40 17.38
C ALA A 230 -13.73 11.24 18.25
N SER A 231 -12.41 11.02 18.27
CA SER A 231 -11.79 9.98 19.10
C SER A 231 -12.02 10.23 20.59
N MET A 232 -11.81 11.48 21.04
CA MET A 232 -11.99 11.85 22.44
C MET A 232 -13.45 11.72 22.86
N ARG A 233 -14.39 12.16 22.03
CA ARG A 233 -15.83 12.00 22.28
C ARG A 233 -16.22 10.53 22.41
N THR A 234 -15.75 9.66 21.52
CA THR A 234 -16.05 8.22 21.61
C THR A 234 -15.46 7.59 22.87
N LEU A 235 -14.29 8.05 23.33
CA LEU A 235 -13.70 7.60 24.60
C LEU A 235 -14.48 8.12 25.82
N ASP A 236 -14.96 9.36 25.78
CA ASP A 236 -15.80 9.94 26.85
C ASP A 236 -17.15 9.21 26.95
N GLU A 237 -17.74 8.85 25.81
CA GLU A 237 -18.96 8.05 25.74
C GLU A 237 -18.74 6.59 26.23
N LEU A 238 -17.58 6.00 25.94
CA LEU A 238 -17.20 4.71 26.50
C LEU A 238 -17.08 4.78 28.03
N ASP A 239 -16.40 5.81 28.55
CA ASP A 239 -16.26 6.02 29.99
C ASP A 239 -17.62 6.25 30.67
N SER A 240 -18.54 6.95 30.00
CA SER A 240 -19.92 7.15 30.48
C SER A 240 -20.70 5.83 30.54
N ALA A 241 -20.60 4.98 29.51
CA ALA A 241 -21.26 3.68 29.47
C ALA A 241 -20.71 2.72 30.55
N LEU A 242 -19.40 2.80 30.83
CA LEU A 242 -18.75 2.06 31.91
C LEU A 242 -19.23 2.53 33.29
N ALA A 243 -19.38 3.84 33.49
CA ALA A 243 -19.89 4.42 34.74
C ALA A 243 -21.37 4.11 34.98
N GLY A 244 -22.16 3.99 33.90
CA GLY A 244 -23.56 3.55 33.94
C GLY A 244 -23.74 2.04 34.12
N GLU A 245 -22.65 1.27 34.15
CA GLU A 245 -22.67 -0.20 34.23
C GLU A 245 -23.52 -0.84 33.12
N GLU A 246 -23.37 -0.35 31.88
CA GLU A 246 -24.15 -0.77 30.71
C GLU A 246 -23.34 -1.68 29.77
N PRO A 247 -23.43 -3.03 29.86
CA PRO A 247 -22.53 -3.92 29.11
C PRO A 247 -22.71 -3.79 27.59
N LYS A 248 -23.96 -3.65 27.13
CA LYS A 248 -24.28 -3.54 25.71
C LYS A 248 -23.76 -2.24 25.12
N GLU A 249 -23.95 -1.14 25.83
CA GLU A 249 -23.50 0.17 25.37
C GLU A 249 -21.98 0.29 25.43
N THR A 250 -21.35 -0.24 26.48
CA THR A 250 -19.89 -0.37 26.59
C THR A 250 -19.31 -1.11 25.38
N GLY A 251 -19.87 -2.29 25.04
CA GLY A 251 -19.43 -3.07 23.89
C GLY A 251 -19.57 -2.30 22.57
N ARG A 252 -20.67 -1.56 22.40
CA ARG A 252 -20.92 -0.74 21.22
C ARG A 252 -19.91 0.40 21.11
N LYS A 253 -19.67 1.14 22.19
CA LYS A 253 -18.72 2.27 22.23
C LYS A 253 -17.27 1.84 22.09
N LEU A 254 -16.91 0.68 22.64
CA LEU A 254 -15.58 0.10 22.43
C LEU A 254 -15.37 -0.28 20.95
N GLY A 255 -16.38 -0.86 20.30
CA GLY A 255 -16.35 -1.14 18.86
C GLY A 255 -16.24 0.12 18.01
N GLU A 256 -17.00 1.17 18.37
CA GLU A 256 -16.93 2.48 17.74
C GLU A 256 -15.52 3.09 17.87
N ALA A 257 -14.92 3.04 19.07
CA ALA A 257 -13.55 3.50 19.31
C ALA A 257 -12.53 2.76 18.44
N ALA A 258 -12.67 1.43 18.30
CA ALA A 258 -11.79 0.63 17.45
C ALA A 258 -11.82 1.06 15.97
N VAL A 259 -13.00 1.47 15.46
CA VAL A 259 -13.13 1.96 14.08
C VAL A 259 -12.57 3.39 13.94
N VAL A 260 -12.96 4.29 14.84
CA VAL A 260 -12.59 5.72 14.77
C VAL A 260 -11.09 5.92 14.98
N ILE A 261 -10.47 5.14 15.87
CA ILE A 261 -9.07 5.30 16.29
C ILE A 261 -8.17 4.29 15.56
N CYS A 262 -8.43 2.99 15.71
CA CYS A 262 -7.48 1.94 15.33
C CYS A 262 -7.50 1.63 13.83
N ALA A 263 -8.69 1.49 13.23
CA ALA A 263 -8.83 1.04 11.84
C ALA A 263 -8.12 1.97 10.84
N ARG A 264 -8.15 3.29 11.08
CA ARG A 264 -7.50 4.31 10.24
C ARG A 264 -5.98 4.13 10.20
N CYS A 265 -5.37 3.84 11.35
CA CYS A 265 -3.93 3.62 11.45
C CYS A 265 -3.56 2.25 10.89
N HIS A 266 -4.34 1.20 11.18
CA HIS A 266 -4.08 -0.14 10.67
C HIS A 266 -4.14 -0.22 9.14
N GLY A 267 -5.13 0.42 8.50
CA GLY A 267 -5.28 0.39 7.05
C GLY A 267 -4.15 1.10 6.30
N LEU A 268 -3.41 2.01 6.95
CA LEU A 268 -2.29 2.73 6.34
C LEU A 268 -0.93 2.16 6.76
N HIS A 269 -0.77 1.79 8.02
CA HIS A 269 0.52 1.42 8.58
C HIS A 269 0.70 -0.09 8.70
N ARG A 270 -0.25 -0.76 9.35
CA ARG A 270 -0.14 -2.18 9.66
C ARG A 270 -0.18 -3.02 8.39
N THR A 271 -1.16 -2.80 7.51
CA THR A 271 -1.27 -3.56 6.26
C THR A 271 -0.01 -3.43 5.41
N LEU A 272 0.55 -2.22 5.28
CA LEU A 272 1.76 -2.00 4.49
C LEU A 272 3.01 -2.59 5.16
N SER A 273 3.15 -2.46 6.49
CA SER A 273 4.28 -3.04 7.21
C SER A 273 4.23 -4.56 7.20
N ASP A 274 3.09 -5.17 7.51
CA ASP A 274 2.91 -6.62 7.52
C ASP A 274 3.20 -7.21 6.13
N THR A 275 2.69 -6.56 5.07
CA THR A 275 2.93 -6.99 3.69
C THR A 275 4.40 -6.80 3.27
N ARG A 276 5.06 -5.71 3.71
CA ARG A 276 6.50 -5.51 3.48
C ARG A 276 7.29 -6.63 4.13
N ASN A 277 7.03 -6.94 5.39
CA ASN A 277 7.77 -7.96 6.12
C ASN A 277 7.56 -9.33 5.47
N PHE A 278 6.32 -9.72 5.18
CA PHE A 278 6.01 -10.99 4.53
C PHE A 278 6.75 -11.22 3.20
N LEU A 279 6.98 -10.16 2.42
CA LEU A 279 7.63 -10.28 1.10
C LEU A 279 9.14 -10.12 1.12
N PHE A 280 9.72 -9.52 2.15
CA PHE A 280 11.11 -9.06 2.13
C PHE A 280 11.93 -9.37 3.39
N GLU A 281 11.35 -9.99 4.41
CA GLU A 281 11.98 -10.38 5.69
C GLU A 281 11.62 -11.83 6.05
#